data_AF-A0A351Z0A8-F1
#
_entry.id   AF-A0A351Z0A8-F1
#
_cell.length_a   1.000
_cell.length_b   1.000
_cell.length_c   1.000
_cell.angle_alpha   90.00
_cell.angle_beta   90.00
_cell.angle_gamma   90.00
#
_symmetry.space_group_name_H-M   'P 1'
#
loop_
_entity.id
_entity.type
_entity.pdbx_description
1 polymer ?
#
loop_
_entity_poly.entity_id
_entity_poly.type
_entity_poly.pdbx_seq_one_letter_code
_entity_poly.pdbx_strand_id
1 'polypeptide(L)'
;TNNHCYDYGESGFKDTLAAFAEYKIPSSGIGKNKEEAKKFYHTTIKGLPISVISCGAFPVERSGFNGEKTATATETRAGILWKSDELLEQIKAEKKAGYFVVVNVHGGEEYHFSPSKKQREFYEALCDNGADIVFGSHPHVLQPTEWHGKSLIVFSMGNFIFNGMENMPGGTDSEVVKVGVLGGRIAYVEQYPAKIKNNGVRLKK
;
A
#
# COMPACT_ATOMS: atom_id res chain seq x y z
N THR A 1 -2.80 5.27 1.88
CA THR A 1 -2.20 6.37 1.09
C THR A 1 -2.55 6.10 -0.37
N ASN A 2 -3.18 7.03 -1.10
CA ASN A 2 -3.44 6.85 -2.54
C ASN A 2 -3.55 8.20 -3.26
N ASN A 3 -3.59 8.20 -4.59
CA ASN A 3 -3.70 9.42 -5.40
C ASN A 3 -5.05 10.15 -5.26
N HIS A 4 -6.11 9.44 -4.90
CA HIS A 4 -7.46 9.99 -4.71
C HIS A 4 -7.78 10.50 -3.29
N CYS A 5 -6.89 10.27 -2.31
CA CYS A 5 -7.17 10.60 -0.92
C CYS A 5 -7.32 12.10 -0.68
N TYR A 6 -6.84 12.93 -1.62
CA TYR A 6 -6.79 14.38 -1.52
C TYR A 6 -7.69 15.10 -2.54
N ASP A 7 -8.61 14.38 -3.19
CA ASP A 7 -9.49 14.93 -4.24
C ASP A 7 -10.35 16.11 -3.75
N TYR A 8 -10.76 16.08 -2.47
CA TYR A 8 -11.48 17.17 -1.80
C TYR A 8 -10.57 18.07 -0.95
N GLY A 9 -9.27 18.05 -1.24
CA GLY A 9 -8.25 18.82 -0.52
C GLY A 9 -8.11 18.41 0.95
N GLU A 10 -7.45 19.28 1.71
CA GLU A 10 -7.14 19.01 3.12
C GLU A 10 -8.39 18.84 3.98
N SER A 11 -9.49 19.54 3.66
CA SER A 11 -10.75 19.43 4.40
C SER A 11 -11.31 18.02 4.32
N GLY A 12 -11.50 17.49 3.11
CA GLY A 12 -12.00 16.11 2.95
C GLY A 12 -11.04 15.05 3.49
N PHE A 13 -9.73 15.32 3.41
CA PHE A 13 -8.72 14.46 4.03
C PHE A 13 -8.88 14.42 5.57
N LYS A 14 -9.06 15.58 6.21
CA LYS A 14 -9.29 15.70 7.66
C LYS A 14 -10.61 15.05 8.07
N ASP A 15 -11.66 15.16 7.26
CA ASP A 15 -12.94 14.47 7.51
C ASP A 15 -12.74 12.94 7.50
N THR A 16 -11.94 12.42 6.56
CA THR A 16 -11.58 11.00 6.53
C THR A 16 -10.79 10.56 7.77
N LEU A 17 -9.81 11.36 8.21
CA LEU A 17 -9.07 11.10 9.45
C LEU A 17 -10.00 11.09 10.68
N ALA A 18 -10.96 12.01 10.73
CA ALA A 18 -11.95 12.08 11.80
C ALA A 18 -12.83 10.82 11.83
N ALA A 19 -13.30 10.37 10.66
CA ALA A 19 -14.07 9.13 10.55
C ALA A 19 -13.26 7.91 11.02
N PHE A 20 -11.99 7.77 10.63
CA PHE A 20 -11.15 6.67 11.13
C PHE A 20 -11.00 6.69 12.65
N ALA A 21 -10.84 7.87 13.25
CA ALA A 21 -10.78 8.00 14.70
C ALA A 21 -12.12 7.64 15.38
N GLU A 22 -13.24 8.14 14.86
CA GLU A 22 -14.60 7.87 15.38
C GLU A 22 -14.91 6.37 15.36
N TYR A 23 -14.68 5.72 14.22
CA TYR A 23 -14.97 4.30 14.02
C TYR A 23 -13.83 3.37 14.46
N LYS A 24 -12.76 3.92 15.06
CA LYS A 24 -11.58 3.19 15.55
C LYS A 24 -10.94 2.29 14.48
N ILE A 25 -10.93 2.78 13.25
CA ILE A 25 -10.30 2.10 12.11
C ILE A 25 -8.80 2.36 12.19
N PRO A 26 -7.96 1.32 12.34
CA PRO A 26 -6.53 1.49 12.30
C PRO A 26 -6.06 2.05 10.96
N SER A 27 -5.10 2.98 11.02
CA SER A 27 -4.51 3.58 9.82
C SER A 27 -3.01 3.78 10.01
N SER A 28 -2.29 3.86 8.90
CA SER A 28 -0.86 4.17 8.87
C SER A 28 -0.55 5.02 7.63
N GLY A 29 0.58 5.73 7.65
CA GLY A 29 1.01 6.51 6.49
C GLY A 29 0.19 7.77 6.25
N ILE A 30 -0.66 8.16 7.19
CA ILE A 30 -1.55 9.32 7.09
C ILE A 30 -1.61 10.02 8.45
N GLY A 31 -1.78 11.33 8.45
CA GLY A 31 -1.84 12.07 9.70
C GLY A 31 -2.22 13.53 9.52
N LYS A 32 -2.47 14.22 10.64
CA LYS A 32 -2.72 15.67 10.66
C LYS A 32 -1.47 16.50 10.39
N ASN A 33 -0.31 15.85 10.45
CA ASN A 33 1.00 16.39 10.16
C ASN A 33 1.96 15.22 9.84
N LYS A 34 3.19 15.56 9.48
CA LYS A 34 4.25 14.62 9.12
C LYS A 34 4.57 13.62 10.24
N GLU A 35 4.64 14.07 11.50
CA GLU A 35 4.97 13.21 12.63
C GLU A 35 3.88 12.17 12.92
N GLU A 36 2.61 12.51 12.72
CA GLU A 36 1.53 11.53 12.74
C GLU A 36 1.59 10.59 11.53
N ALA A 37 1.83 11.11 10.32
CA ALA A 37 1.85 10.30 9.10
C ALA A 37 2.96 9.24 9.07
N LYS A 38 4.07 9.48 9.79
CA LYS A 38 5.17 8.51 9.96
C LYS A 38 4.85 7.37 10.94
N LYS A 39 3.78 7.46 11.72
CA LYS A 39 3.48 6.43 12.72
C LYS A 39 3.06 5.13 12.04
N PHE A 40 3.72 4.06 12.45
CA PHE A 40 3.35 2.70 12.11
C PHE A 40 2.12 2.31 12.93
N TYR A 41 1.28 1.46 12.35
CA TYR A 41 0.25 0.77 13.10
C TYR A 41 0.83 -0.54 13.63
N HIS A 42 0.86 -0.67 14.95
CA HIS A 42 1.30 -1.89 15.63
C HIS A 42 0.10 -2.72 16.11
N THR A 43 0.19 -4.03 15.96
CA THR A 43 -0.80 -4.97 16.50
C THR A 43 -0.15 -6.33 16.78
N THR A 44 -0.84 -7.18 17.51
CA THR A 44 -0.40 -8.55 17.76
C THR A 44 -1.49 -9.53 17.33
N ILE A 45 -1.17 -10.41 16.37
CA ILE A 45 -2.10 -11.43 15.88
C ILE A 45 -1.55 -12.79 16.26
N LYS A 46 -2.29 -13.52 17.12
CA LYS A 46 -1.90 -14.87 17.58
C LYS A 46 -0.46 -14.93 18.14
N GLY A 47 -0.05 -13.89 18.88
CA GLY A 47 1.29 -13.78 19.47
C GLY A 47 2.38 -13.27 18.53
N LEU A 48 2.10 -13.02 17.25
CA LEU A 48 3.03 -12.39 16.33
C LEU A 48 2.88 -10.86 16.40
N PRO A 49 3.91 -10.10 16.83
CA PRO A 49 3.90 -8.65 16.72
C PRO A 49 4.03 -8.25 15.24
N ILE A 50 3.12 -7.40 14.77
CA ILE A 50 3.03 -6.92 13.40
C ILE A 50 3.12 -5.40 13.41
N SER A 51 3.91 -4.87 12.47
CA SER A 51 4.05 -3.44 12.21
C SER A 51 3.63 -3.14 10.78
N VAL A 52 2.74 -2.17 10.59
CA VAL A 52 2.16 -1.82 9.29
C VAL A 52 2.40 -0.35 8.99
N ILE A 53 2.92 -0.06 7.80
CA ILE A 53 3.04 1.31 7.29
C ILE A 53 2.53 1.40 5.86
N SER A 54 1.99 2.56 5.50
CA SER A 54 1.55 2.86 4.14
C SER A 54 2.28 4.08 3.59
N CYS A 55 2.60 4.11 2.30
CA CYS A 55 3.18 5.30 1.67
C CYS A 55 2.73 5.50 0.22
N GLY A 56 2.90 6.71 -0.30
CA GLY A 56 2.78 7.03 -1.72
C GLY A 56 4.12 6.93 -2.45
N ALA A 57 4.09 6.42 -3.68
CA ALA A 57 5.23 6.23 -4.56
C ALA A 57 4.83 6.23 -6.05
N PHE A 58 3.83 7.04 -6.41
CA PHE A 58 3.29 7.15 -7.76
C PHE A 58 3.84 8.40 -8.49
N PRO A 59 3.91 8.41 -9.83
CA PRO A 59 4.38 9.56 -10.61
C PRO A 59 3.34 10.69 -10.61
N VAL A 60 3.66 11.79 -11.31
CA VAL A 60 2.64 12.79 -11.65
C VAL A 60 1.62 12.13 -12.59
N GLU A 61 0.35 12.24 -12.24
CA GLU A 61 -0.75 11.62 -12.98
C GLU A 61 -0.93 12.26 -14.35
N ARG A 62 -1.59 11.54 -15.27
CA ARG A 62 -1.95 12.09 -16.59
C ARG A 62 -2.84 13.35 -16.51
N SER A 63 -3.61 13.47 -15.43
CA SER A 63 -4.41 14.67 -15.12
C SER A 63 -3.57 15.89 -14.73
N GLY A 64 -2.26 15.72 -14.53
CA GLY A 64 -1.35 16.73 -13.98
C GLY A 64 -1.30 16.74 -12.45
N PHE A 65 -2.04 15.85 -11.77
CA PHE A 65 -2.00 15.75 -10.31
C PHE A 65 -0.63 15.26 -9.83
N ASN A 66 0.06 16.08 -9.04
CA ASN A 66 1.31 15.72 -8.39
C ASN A 66 1.03 15.41 -6.90
N GLY A 67 0.83 14.14 -6.58
CA GLY A 67 0.51 13.70 -5.21
C GLY A 67 1.63 14.01 -4.20
N GLU A 68 2.89 13.88 -4.61
CA GLU A 68 4.05 14.21 -3.75
C GLU A 68 4.03 15.68 -3.30
N LYS A 69 3.70 16.59 -4.20
CA LYS A 69 3.60 18.02 -3.87
C LYS A 69 2.30 18.33 -3.13
N THR A 70 1.19 17.79 -3.62
CA THR A 70 -0.15 18.22 -3.23
C THR A 70 -0.67 17.51 -1.99
N ALA A 71 -0.36 16.23 -1.77
CA ALA A 71 -0.95 15.42 -0.71
C ALA A 71 0.02 15.05 0.43
N THR A 72 1.33 15.29 0.28
CA THR A 72 2.31 14.95 1.32
C THR A 72 2.06 15.72 2.62
N ALA A 73 2.03 14.99 3.74
CA ALA A 73 1.95 15.58 5.06
C ALA A 73 3.18 16.46 5.34
N THR A 74 2.94 17.65 5.88
CA THR A 74 4.02 18.56 6.32
C THR A 74 3.96 18.74 7.82
N GLU A 75 4.85 19.55 8.40
CA GLU A 75 4.82 19.85 9.84
C GLU A 75 3.47 20.41 10.32
N THR A 76 2.74 21.09 9.43
CA THR A 76 1.50 21.81 9.77
C THR A 76 0.28 21.38 8.94
N ARG A 77 0.45 20.50 7.95
CA ARG A 77 -0.60 20.13 7.00
C ARG A 77 -0.87 18.64 7.04
N ALA A 78 -2.15 18.29 7.07
CA ALA A 78 -2.60 16.92 7.00
C ALA A 78 -2.34 16.33 5.61
N GLY A 79 -1.96 15.06 5.57
CA GLY A 79 -1.65 14.39 4.32
C GLY A 79 -1.12 12.98 4.50
N ILE A 80 -0.49 12.49 3.44
CA ILE A 80 0.07 11.14 3.35
C ILE A 80 1.59 11.15 3.53
N LEU A 81 2.12 10.03 3.98
CA LEU A 81 3.54 9.72 3.96
C LEU A 81 3.96 9.38 2.53
N TRP A 82 5.08 9.94 2.09
CA TRP A 82 5.69 9.64 0.80
C TRP A 82 6.91 8.74 0.98
N LYS A 83 7.30 8.01 -0.07
CA LYS A 83 8.56 7.25 -0.08
C LYS A 83 9.75 8.16 0.27
N SER A 84 10.63 7.68 1.14
CA SER A 84 11.82 8.42 1.58
C SER A 84 12.87 7.48 2.16
N ASP A 85 14.11 7.94 2.27
CA ASP A 85 15.16 7.19 2.97
C ASP A 85 14.87 7.08 4.47
N GLU A 86 14.19 8.08 5.05
CA GLU A 86 13.73 8.04 6.44
C GLU A 86 12.78 6.85 6.69
N LEU A 87 11.87 6.56 5.74
CA LEU A 87 10.99 5.40 5.83
C LEU A 87 11.78 4.08 5.81
N LEU A 88 12.85 3.99 5.01
CA LEU A 88 13.71 2.80 4.97
C LEU A 88 14.36 2.54 6.34
N GLU A 89 14.91 3.59 6.96
CA GLU A 89 15.51 3.47 8.30
C GLU A 89 14.47 3.15 9.39
N GLN A 90 13.25 3.67 9.28
CA GLN A 90 12.15 3.32 10.19
C GLN A 90 11.75 1.85 10.07
N ILE A 91 11.61 1.32 8.85
CA ILE A 91 11.34 -0.11 8.60
C ILE A 91 12.42 -0.99 9.22
N LYS A 92 13.68 -0.59 9.08
CA LYS A 92 14.82 -1.29 9.69
C LYS A 92 14.77 -1.28 11.21
N ALA A 93 14.37 -0.17 11.82
CA ALA A 93 14.18 -0.07 13.27
C ALA A 93 13.04 -0.98 13.75
N GLU A 94 11.91 -1.00 13.06
CA GLU A 94 10.76 -1.87 13.35
C GLU A 94 11.16 -3.35 13.26
N LYS A 95 11.90 -3.74 12.21
CA LYS A 95 12.38 -5.09 12.06
C LYS A 95 13.33 -5.50 13.20
N LYS A 96 14.26 -4.61 13.59
CA LYS A 96 15.18 -4.84 14.70
C LYS A 96 14.46 -4.95 16.05
N ALA A 97 13.34 -4.26 16.21
CA ALA A 97 12.49 -4.36 17.40
C ALA A 97 11.68 -5.67 17.47
N GLY A 98 11.77 -6.53 16.45
CA GLY A 98 11.17 -7.86 16.44
C GLY A 98 9.81 -7.95 15.78
N TYR A 99 9.36 -6.91 15.07
CA TYR A 99 8.10 -6.93 14.33
C TYR A 99 8.19 -7.73 13.03
N PHE A 100 7.07 -8.33 12.65
CA PHE A 100 6.79 -8.71 11.27
C PHE A 100 6.27 -7.48 10.52
N VAL A 101 7.03 -7.00 9.54
CA VAL A 101 6.81 -5.68 8.92
C VAL A 101 6.08 -5.81 7.59
N VAL A 102 4.92 -5.16 7.50
CA VAL A 102 4.09 -5.09 6.28
C VAL A 102 4.07 -3.65 5.77
N VAL A 103 4.41 -3.48 4.49
CA VAL A 103 4.42 -2.17 3.85
C VAL A 103 3.38 -2.15 2.73
N ASN A 104 2.43 -1.22 2.80
CA ASN A 104 1.50 -0.94 1.71
C ASN A 104 2.01 0.25 0.89
N VAL A 105 2.19 0.07 -0.41
CA VAL A 105 2.64 1.12 -1.29
C VAL A 105 1.59 1.38 -2.35
N HIS A 106 1.12 2.62 -2.44
CA HIS A 106 0.37 3.07 -3.61
C HIS A 106 1.37 3.71 -4.57
N GLY A 107 1.75 2.99 -5.63
CA GLY A 107 2.86 3.40 -6.50
C GLY A 107 2.99 2.53 -7.75
N GLY A 108 3.85 2.96 -8.66
CA GLY A 108 3.92 2.41 -10.02
C GLY A 108 3.21 3.31 -11.03
N GLU A 109 3.07 2.86 -12.27
CA GLU A 109 2.38 3.61 -13.33
C GLU A 109 1.02 2.97 -13.61
N GLU A 110 -0.02 3.79 -13.71
CA GLU A 110 -1.36 3.29 -14.07
C GLU A 110 -1.32 2.50 -15.38
N TYR A 111 -2.07 1.40 -15.40
CA TYR A 111 -2.36 0.57 -16.57
C TYR A 111 -1.17 -0.18 -17.17
N HIS A 112 -0.04 -0.26 -16.45
CA HIS A 112 1.10 -1.06 -16.85
C HIS A 112 1.07 -2.43 -16.17
N PHE A 113 1.05 -3.50 -16.98
CA PHE A 113 1.02 -4.89 -16.50
C PHE A 113 2.36 -5.39 -15.91
N SER A 114 3.43 -4.62 -16.06
CA SER A 114 4.75 -4.94 -15.51
C SER A 114 5.26 -3.76 -14.71
N PRO A 115 5.90 -4.00 -13.55
CA PRO A 115 6.41 -2.93 -12.73
C PRO A 115 7.57 -2.24 -13.44
N SER A 116 7.64 -0.91 -13.30
CA SER A 116 8.78 -0.15 -13.82
C SER A 116 10.04 -0.47 -13.02
N LYS A 117 11.21 -0.21 -13.61
CA LYS A 117 12.50 -0.39 -12.90
C LYS A 117 12.53 0.38 -11.57
N LYS A 118 12.00 1.61 -11.53
CA LYS A 118 11.96 2.44 -10.32
C LYS A 118 11.01 1.89 -9.25
N GLN A 119 9.85 1.35 -9.66
CA GLN A 119 8.90 0.72 -8.74
C GLN A 119 9.55 -0.50 -8.09
N ARG A 120 10.20 -1.34 -8.90
CA ARG A 120 10.94 -2.52 -8.47
C ARG A 120 12.07 -2.17 -7.49
N GLU A 121 12.97 -1.28 -7.88
CA GLU A 121 14.09 -0.86 -7.03
C GLU A 121 13.63 -0.34 -5.67
N PHE A 122 12.53 0.42 -5.63
CA PHE A 122 11.97 0.89 -4.37
C PHE A 122 11.40 -0.25 -3.52
N TYR A 123 10.66 -1.20 -4.11
CA TYR A 123 10.05 -2.31 -3.36
C TYR A 123 11.11 -3.30 -2.85
N GLU A 124 12.17 -3.52 -3.63
CA GLU A 124 13.34 -4.30 -3.22
C GLU A 124 14.08 -3.59 -2.08
N ALA A 125 14.27 -2.27 -2.13
CA ALA A 125 14.89 -1.50 -1.05
C ALA A 125 14.09 -1.56 0.27
N LEU A 126 12.75 -1.60 0.21
CA LEU A 126 11.92 -1.82 1.40
C LEU A 126 12.19 -3.20 2.02
N CYS A 127 12.31 -4.23 1.19
CA CYS A 127 12.63 -5.59 1.64
C CYS A 127 14.05 -5.69 2.21
N ASP A 128 15.04 -5.08 1.56
CA ASP A 128 16.43 -5.02 2.04
C ASP A 128 16.56 -4.35 3.41
N ASN A 129 15.65 -3.43 3.73
CA ASN A 129 15.58 -2.77 5.03
C ASN A 129 14.69 -3.49 6.05
N GLY A 130 14.08 -4.63 5.72
CA GLY A 130 13.43 -5.50 6.68
C GLY A 130 11.91 -5.63 6.55
N ALA A 131 11.30 -5.09 5.48
CA ALA A 131 9.93 -5.44 5.16
C ALA A 131 9.81 -6.94 4.87
N ASP A 132 8.89 -7.64 5.55
CA ASP A 132 8.58 -9.04 5.28
C ASP A 132 7.61 -9.18 4.11
N ILE A 133 6.68 -8.23 3.97
CA ILE A 133 5.75 -8.17 2.84
C ILE A 133 5.61 -6.73 2.33
N VAL A 134 5.68 -6.55 1.02
CA VAL A 134 5.33 -5.30 0.33
C VAL A 134 4.10 -5.55 -0.55
N PHE A 135 3.00 -4.88 -0.23
CA PHE A 135 1.77 -4.88 -1.04
C PHE A 135 1.67 -3.58 -1.84
N GLY A 136 1.72 -3.69 -3.15
CA GLY A 136 1.54 -2.61 -4.09
C GLY A 136 0.09 -2.44 -4.55
N SER A 137 -0.23 -1.22 -4.95
CA SER A 137 -1.50 -0.74 -5.51
C SER A 137 -1.22 0.47 -6.39
N HIS A 138 -2.23 0.99 -7.11
CA HIS A 138 -2.18 2.10 -8.10
C HIS A 138 -2.23 1.71 -9.58
N PRO A 139 -1.52 0.66 -10.07
CA PRO A 139 -1.54 0.32 -11.49
C PRO A 139 -2.92 -0.02 -12.07
N HIS A 140 -3.93 -0.28 -11.23
CA HIS A 140 -5.29 -0.65 -11.63
C HIS A 140 -5.39 -1.93 -12.48
N VAL A 141 -4.31 -2.70 -12.59
CA VAL A 141 -4.21 -3.99 -13.26
C VAL A 141 -3.36 -4.92 -12.39
N LEU A 142 -3.50 -6.23 -12.59
CA LEU A 142 -2.63 -7.20 -11.93
C LEU A 142 -1.17 -6.99 -12.37
N GLN A 143 -0.25 -7.00 -11.41
CA GLN A 143 1.19 -7.07 -11.64
C GLN A 143 1.76 -8.29 -10.91
N PRO A 144 2.97 -8.76 -11.26
CA PRO A 144 3.55 -9.97 -10.68
C PRO A 144 3.67 -9.95 -9.15
N THR A 145 3.65 -11.14 -8.58
CA THR A 145 4.12 -11.38 -7.22
C THR A 145 5.45 -12.11 -7.27
N GLU A 146 6.42 -11.64 -6.51
CA GLU A 146 7.80 -12.07 -6.58
C GLU A 146 8.42 -12.19 -5.19
N TRP A 147 9.43 -13.04 -5.07
CA TRP A 147 10.23 -13.16 -3.87
C TRP A 147 11.51 -12.33 -4.00
N HIS A 148 11.80 -11.54 -2.98
CA HIS A 148 13.09 -10.89 -2.80
C HIS A 148 13.75 -11.45 -1.54
N GLY A 149 14.61 -12.44 -1.72
CA GLY A 149 15.15 -13.23 -0.61
C GLY A 149 14.05 -13.96 0.17
N LYS A 150 13.75 -13.49 1.38
CA LYS A 150 12.69 -14.05 2.25
C LYS A 150 11.43 -13.20 2.30
N SER A 151 11.44 -12.05 1.62
CA SER A 151 10.34 -11.10 1.60
C SER A 151 9.47 -11.33 0.38
N LEU A 152 8.17 -11.11 0.55
CA LEU A 152 7.18 -11.21 -0.53
C LEU A 152 6.87 -9.82 -1.09
N ILE A 153 6.95 -9.65 -2.39
CA ILE A 153 6.52 -8.44 -3.09
C ILE A 153 5.32 -8.78 -3.96
N VAL A 154 4.18 -8.13 -3.72
CA VAL A 154 3.01 -8.17 -4.59
C VAL A 154 2.92 -6.81 -5.26
N PHE A 155 3.29 -6.68 -6.54
CA PHE A 155 3.40 -5.35 -7.17
C PHE A 155 2.06 -4.65 -7.37
N SER A 156 1.00 -5.40 -7.68
CA SER A 156 -0.37 -4.88 -7.73
C SER A 156 -1.38 -6.02 -7.78
N MET A 157 -2.40 -5.94 -6.92
CA MET A 157 -3.53 -6.87 -6.89
C MET A 157 -4.70 -6.42 -7.80
N GLY A 158 -4.47 -5.40 -8.63
CA GLY A 158 -5.51 -4.79 -9.46
C GLY A 158 -6.54 -4.05 -8.60
N ASN A 159 -7.80 -4.12 -9.02
CA ASN A 159 -8.91 -3.46 -8.33
C ASN A 159 -9.71 -4.48 -7.52
N PHE A 160 -10.37 -4.08 -6.42
CA PHE A 160 -11.32 -4.94 -5.71
C PHE A 160 -12.73 -4.35 -5.75
N ILE A 161 -12.97 -3.22 -5.11
CA ILE A 161 -14.23 -2.46 -5.21
C ILE A 161 -13.92 -1.16 -5.96
N PHE A 162 -14.08 -1.18 -7.28
CA PHE A 162 -13.82 -0.03 -8.15
C PHE A 162 -14.73 -0.07 -9.37
N ASN A 163 -15.44 1.03 -9.63
CA ASN A 163 -16.40 1.12 -10.73
C ASN A 163 -15.73 1.70 -11.99
N GLY A 164 -16.27 1.38 -13.16
CA GLY A 164 -15.87 2.04 -14.42
C GLY A 164 -14.64 1.44 -15.11
N MET A 165 -14.25 0.22 -14.76
CA MET A 165 -13.07 -0.46 -15.33
C MET A 165 -13.40 -1.46 -16.43
N GLU A 166 -14.68 -1.61 -16.81
CA GLU A 166 -15.17 -2.61 -17.76
C GLU A 166 -14.53 -2.46 -19.14
N ASN A 167 -14.21 -1.23 -19.54
CA ASN A 167 -13.60 -0.91 -20.82
C ASN A 167 -12.07 -0.86 -20.79
N MET A 168 -11.45 -1.04 -19.61
CA MET A 168 -9.99 -1.05 -19.46
C MET A 168 -9.47 -2.49 -19.51
N PRO A 169 -8.62 -2.86 -20.49
CA PRO A 169 -7.99 -4.19 -20.51
C PRO A 169 -7.30 -4.50 -19.18
N GLY A 170 -7.64 -5.65 -18.58
CA GLY A 170 -7.14 -6.06 -17.27
C GLY A 170 -7.70 -5.28 -16.07
N GLY A 171 -8.46 -4.19 -16.28
CA GLY A 171 -8.96 -3.34 -15.20
C GLY A 171 -10.04 -4.00 -14.33
N THR A 172 -10.69 -5.04 -14.84
CA THR A 172 -11.62 -5.88 -14.07
C THR A 172 -10.97 -7.10 -13.46
N ASP A 173 -9.72 -7.42 -13.82
CA ASP A 173 -8.99 -8.51 -13.19
C ASP A 173 -8.50 -8.07 -11.81
N SER A 174 -8.62 -8.99 -10.87
CA SER A 174 -8.43 -8.76 -9.44
C SER A 174 -7.85 -10.02 -8.83
N GLU A 175 -7.35 -9.93 -7.61
CA GLU A 175 -7.00 -11.11 -6.81
C GLU A 175 -7.15 -10.85 -5.32
N VAL A 176 -7.26 -11.94 -4.57
CA VAL A 176 -7.05 -11.96 -3.13
C VAL A 176 -5.78 -12.73 -2.85
N VAL A 177 -4.83 -12.10 -2.18
CA VAL A 177 -3.59 -12.75 -1.72
C VAL A 177 -3.74 -13.14 -0.26
N LYS A 178 -3.58 -14.43 0.03
CA LYS A 178 -3.57 -14.97 1.38
C LYS A 178 -2.16 -15.44 1.73
N VAL A 179 -1.62 -14.89 2.81
CA VAL A 179 -0.28 -15.21 3.29
C VAL A 179 -0.37 -15.91 4.64
N GLY A 180 0.21 -17.11 4.73
CA GLY A 180 0.35 -17.84 5.98
C GLY A 180 1.70 -17.54 6.62
N VAL A 181 1.70 -17.10 7.89
CA VAL A 181 2.92 -16.79 8.64
C VAL A 181 3.05 -17.73 9.84
N LEU A 182 4.22 -18.36 9.99
CA LEU A 182 4.56 -19.26 11.09
C LEU A 182 5.96 -18.92 11.63
N GLY A 183 6.07 -18.72 12.95
CA GLY A 183 7.36 -18.39 13.58
C GLY A 183 8.01 -17.11 13.03
N GLY A 184 7.19 -16.12 12.64
CA GLY A 184 7.67 -14.86 12.05
C GLY A 184 8.18 -14.99 10.61
N ARG A 185 7.88 -16.09 9.91
CA ARG A 185 8.26 -16.31 8.51
C ARG A 185 7.05 -16.68 7.68
N ILE A 186 7.06 -16.29 6.41
CA ILE A 186 6.03 -16.70 5.46
C ILE A 186 6.19 -18.21 5.20
N ALA A 187 5.14 -18.97 5.50
CA ALA A 187 5.08 -20.41 5.30
C ALA A 187 4.41 -20.78 3.96
N TYR A 188 3.42 -20.01 3.54
CA TYR A 188 2.76 -20.18 2.24
C TYR A 188 2.16 -18.87 1.73
N VAL A 189 1.96 -18.82 0.42
CA VAL A 189 1.24 -17.75 -0.29
C VAL A 189 0.23 -18.42 -1.22
N GLU A 190 -1.02 -18.04 -1.13
CA GLU A 190 -2.10 -18.47 -2.00
C GLU A 190 -2.70 -17.26 -2.71
N GLN A 191 -2.79 -17.31 -4.02
CA GLN A 191 -3.44 -16.28 -4.83
C GLN A 191 -4.77 -16.81 -5.35
N TYR A 192 -5.83 -16.05 -5.11
CA TYR A 192 -7.16 -16.36 -5.56
C TYR A 192 -7.56 -15.33 -6.61
N PRO A 193 -7.45 -15.66 -7.90
CA PRO A 193 -7.85 -14.76 -8.97
C PRO A 193 -9.33 -14.40 -8.82
N ALA A 194 -9.66 -13.16 -9.10
CA ALA A 194 -10.99 -12.61 -9.00
C ALA A 194 -11.31 -11.74 -10.22
N LYS A 195 -12.59 -11.39 -10.36
CA LYS A 195 -13.04 -10.46 -11.39
C LYS A 195 -14.10 -9.52 -10.83
N ILE A 196 -13.92 -8.23 -11.08
CA ILE A 196 -14.94 -7.21 -10.83
C ILE A 196 -16.06 -7.38 -11.84
N LYS A 197 -17.30 -7.30 -11.35
CA LYS A 197 -18.53 -7.17 -12.12
C LYS A 197 -19.35 -6.04 -11.53
N ASN A 198 -20.32 -5.54 -12.29
CA ASN A 198 -21.16 -4.39 -11.92
C ASN A 198 -21.84 -4.51 -10.53
N ASN A 199 -21.98 -5.72 -9.99
CA ASN A 199 -22.60 -5.97 -8.69
C ASN A 199 -21.68 -6.61 -7.65
N GLY A 200 -20.36 -6.57 -7.85
CA GLY A 200 -19.38 -7.02 -6.87
C GLY A 200 -18.20 -7.80 -7.45
N VAL A 201 -17.43 -8.43 -6.56
CA VAL A 201 -16.25 -9.24 -6.90
C VAL A 201 -16.60 -10.71 -6.86
N ARG A 202 -16.17 -11.47 -7.87
CA ARG A 202 -16.30 -12.93 -7.89
C ARG A 202 -14.93 -13.58 -8.03
N LEU A 203 -14.63 -14.55 -7.16
CA LEU A 203 -13.48 -15.42 -7.34
C LEU A 203 -13.65 -16.19 -8.67
N LYS A 204 -12.57 -16.26 -9.45
CA LYS A 204 -12.51 -17.13 -10.62
C LYS A 204 -12.39 -18.57 -10.10
N LYS A 205 -13.31 -19.42 -10.54
CA LYS A 205 -13.27 -20.86 -10.25
C LYS A 205 -12.14 -21.51 -11.04
#